data_AF-A0A0D7PTK5-F1
#
_entry.id   AF-A0A0D7PTK5-F1
#
_cell.length_a   1.000
_cell.length_b   1.000
_cell.length_c   1.000
_cell.angle_alpha   90.00
_cell.angle_beta   90.00
_cell.angle_gamma   90.00
#
_symmetry.space_group_name_H-M   'P 1'
#
loop_
_entity.id
_entity.type
_entity.pdbx_description
1 polymer ?
#
loop_
_entity_poly.entity_id
_entity_poly.type
_entity_poly.pdbx_seq_one_letter_code
_entity_poly.pdbx_strand_id
1 'polypeptide(L)'
;METRVGDGINVEQIREILRMQFEAAATDTRDPTKITILRELSTTTADIPDAMIQAYWEIFEGLRDTELEHEMLRGIGISFWPESASDFVERFISISTGGD
;
A
#
# COMPACT_ATOMS: atom_id res chain seq x y z
N MET A 1 31.74 15.97 3.44
CA MET A 1 31.60 14.76 2.61
C MET A 1 30.12 14.55 2.44
N GLU A 2 29.67 14.44 1.19
CA GLU A 2 28.28 14.44 0.70
C GLU A 2 27.29 13.66 1.60
N THR A 3 26.05 14.11 1.77
CA THR A 3 25.00 14.03 0.75
C THR A 3 24.10 15.26 0.72
N ARG A 4 23.98 15.85 -0.46
CA ARG A 4 22.92 16.80 -0.81
C ARG A 4 21.58 16.10 -0.64
N VAL A 5 20.64 16.79 -0.01
CA VAL A 5 19.21 16.51 -0.07
C VAL A 5 18.80 16.51 -1.55
N GLY A 6 18.64 15.33 -2.13
CA GLY A 6 17.76 15.12 -3.26
C GLY A 6 16.39 14.86 -2.66
N ASP A 7 15.45 15.76 -2.88
CA ASP A 7 14.06 15.67 -2.43
C ASP A 7 13.44 14.34 -2.92
N GLY A 8 13.42 13.32 -2.05
CA GLY A 8 13.07 11.96 -2.42
C GLY A 8 12.57 11.22 -1.19
N ILE A 9 11.34 10.74 -1.28
CA ILE A 9 10.65 10.02 -0.20
C ILE A 9 11.47 8.76 0.19
N ASN A 10 11.74 8.57 1.49
CA ASN A 10 12.45 7.39 1.99
C ASN A 10 11.49 6.25 2.40
N VAL A 11 12.01 5.02 2.54
CA VAL A 11 11.19 3.81 2.77
C VAL A 11 10.25 3.90 3.98
N GLU A 12 10.68 4.56 5.06
CA GLU A 12 9.85 4.74 6.25
C GLU A 12 8.68 5.70 5.98
N GLN A 13 8.91 6.75 5.18
CA GLN A 13 7.84 7.66 4.75
C GLN A 13 6.84 6.95 3.84
N ILE A 14 7.28 6.07 2.94
CA ILE A 14 6.38 5.29 2.08
C ILE A 14 5.49 4.37 2.94
N ARG A 15 6.09 3.66 3.90
CA ARG A 15 5.34 2.82 4.85
C ARG A 15 4.34 3.63 5.66
N GLU A 16 4.72 4.84 6.08
CA GLU A 16 3.83 5.73 6.81
C GLU A 16 2.67 6.23 5.94
N ILE A 17 2.92 6.62 4.69
CA ILE A 17 1.87 6.99 3.73
C ILE A 17 0.89 5.83 3.57
N LEU A 18 1.39 4.63 3.26
CA LEU A 18 0.56 3.45 3.08
C LEU A 18 -0.26 3.12 4.35
N ARG A 19 0.35 3.26 5.53
CA ARG A 19 -0.35 3.10 6.82
C ARG A 19 -1.52 4.07 6.94
N MET A 20 -1.28 5.36 6.66
CA MET A 20 -2.32 6.39 6.71
C MET A 20 -3.43 6.12 5.69
N GLN A 21 -3.11 5.59 4.51
CA GLN A 21 -4.11 5.22 3.51
C GLN A 21 -5.03 4.11 4.02
N PHE A 22 -4.48 3.06 4.65
CA PHE A 22 -5.30 2.02 5.28
C PHE A 22 -6.18 2.56 6.41
N GLU A 23 -5.65 3.43 7.27
CA GLU A 23 -6.42 4.05 8.36
C GLU A 23 -7.53 4.96 7.85
N ALA A 24 -7.26 5.74 6.80
CA ALA A 24 -8.24 6.60 6.15
C ALA A 24 -9.35 5.76 5.51
N ALA A 25 -9.00 4.70 4.77
CA ALA A 25 -9.96 3.78 4.17
C ALA A 25 -10.82 3.05 5.24
N ALA A 26 -10.22 2.70 6.39
CA ALA A 26 -10.94 2.10 7.50
C ALA A 26 -11.93 3.08 8.15
N THR A 27 -11.64 4.38 8.09
CA THR A 27 -12.52 5.43 8.62
C THR A 27 -13.65 5.78 7.64
N ASP A 28 -13.40 5.68 6.33
CA ASP A 28 -14.36 5.98 5.27
C ASP A 28 -15.43 4.89 5.10
N THR A 29 -15.08 3.63 5.33
CA THR A 29 -16.00 2.51 5.14
C THR A 29 -16.90 2.22 6.35
N ARG A 30 -18.08 1.64 6.10
CA ARG A 30 -19.02 1.19 7.14
C ARG A 30 -19.05 -0.33 7.32
N ASP A 31 -18.29 -1.07 6.50
CA ASP A 31 -18.26 -2.52 6.57
C ASP A 31 -17.32 -3.01 7.69
N PRO A 32 -17.81 -3.71 8.72
CA PRO A 32 -17.00 -4.08 9.88
C PRO A 32 -15.87 -5.05 9.55
N THR A 33 -16.07 -5.92 8.55
CA THR A 33 -15.05 -6.88 8.11
C THR A 33 -13.89 -6.15 7.47
N LYS A 34 -14.19 -5.25 6.53
CA LYS A 34 -13.21 -4.41 5.85
C LYS A 34 -12.47 -3.47 6.81
N ILE A 35 -13.18 -2.86 7.77
CA ILE A 35 -12.55 -2.05 8.83
C ILE A 35 -11.51 -2.87 9.59
N THR A 36 -11.88 -4.11 9.96
CA THR A 36 -10.98 -5.01 10.69
C THR A 36 -9.74 -5.31 9.86
N ILE A 37 -9.91 -5.74 8.60
CA ILE A 37 -8.79 -6.05 7.71
C ILE A 37 -7.89 -4.83 7.53
N LEU A 38 -8.43 -3.66 7.17
CA LEU A 38 -7.64 -2.45 6.95
C LEU A 38 -6.84 -2.01 8.18
N ARG A 39 -7.41 -2.18 9.38
CA ARG A 39 -6.68 -1.90 10.63
C ARG A 39 -5.54 -2.90 10.85
N GLU A 40 -5.75 -4.18 10.58
CA GLU A 40 -4.66 -5.16 10.68
C GLU A 40 -3.54 -4.83 9.67
N LEU A 41 -3.89 -4.47 8.42
CA LEU A 41 -2.91 -4.04 7.42
C LEU A 41 -2.10 -2.83 7.90
N SER A 42 -2.74 -1.83 8.50
CA SER A 42 -2.03 -0.63 8.98
C SER A 42 -1.01 -0.96 10.08
N THR A 43 -1.21 -2.02 10.87
CA THR A 43 -0.23 -2.45 11.88
C THR A 43 0.98 -3.19 11.31
N THR A 44 0.88 -3.72 10.09
CA THR A 44 1.92 -4.55 9.47
C THR A 44 2.76 -3.81 8.43
N THR A 45 2.50 -2.52 8.17
CA THR A 45 3.28 -1.75 7.17
C THR A 45 4.76 -1.64 7.49
N ALA A 46 5.13 -1.70 8.77
CA ALA A 46 6.53 -1.70 9.22
C ALA A 46 7.30 -2.95 8.79
N ASP A 47 6.60 -4.07 8.51
CA ASP A 47 7.19 -5.37 8.17
C ASP A 47 7.48 -5.51 6.65
N ILE A 48 6.95 -4.60 5.82
CA ILE A 48 7.12 -4.67 4.37
C ILE A 48 8.61 -4.53 4.02
N PRO A 49 9.23 -5.45 3.26
CA PRO A 49 10.64 -5.36 2.90
C PRO A 49 11.00 -4.06 2.17
N ASP A 50 12.18 -3.48 2.46
CA ASP A 50 12.65 -2.22 1.85
C ASP A 50 12.57 -2.23 0.31
N ALA A 51 13.03 -3.31 -0.33
CA ALA A 51 13.00 -3.45 -1.78
C ALA A 51 11.56 -3.52 -2.34
N MET A 52 10.64 -4.13 -1.60
CA MET A 52 9.25 -4.28 -2.01
C MET A 52 8.51 -2.95 -1.90
N ILE A 53 8.69 -2.21 -0.80
CA ILE A 53 8.03 -0.91 -0.63
C ILE A 53 8.58 0.15 -1.59
N GLN A 54 9.86 0.07 -1.96
CA GLN A 54 10.43 0.91 -3.02
C GLN A 54 9.82 0.60 -4.38
N ALA A 55 9.75 -0.67 -4.77
CA ALA A 55 9.15 -1.08 -6.04
C ALA A 55 7.68 -0.65 -6.15
N TYR A 56 6.92 -0.80 -5.06
CA TYR A 56 5.57 -0.28 -4.95
C TYR A 56 5.51 1.22 -5.23
N TRP A 57 6.37 2.01 -4.58
CA TRP A 57 6.36 3.46 -4.72
C TRP A 57 6.75 3.90 -6.13
N GLU A 58 7.77 3.29 -6.73
CA GLU A 58 8.17 3.59 -8.11
C GLU A 58 7.03 3.35 -9.11
N ILE A 59 6.28 2.27 -8.92
CA ILE A 59 5.10 1.97 -9.73
C ILE A 59 3.98 2.98 -9.42
N PHE A 60 3.68 3.20 -8.15
CA PHE A 60 2.60 4.10 -7.71
C PHE A 60 2.82 5.55 -8.20
N GLU A 61 4.03 6.08 -8.10
CA GLU A 61 4.38 7.41 -8.64
C GLU A 61 4.31 7.45 -10.18
N GLY A 62 4.68 6.34 -10.83
CA GLY A 62 4.63 6.20 -12.29
C GLY A 62 3.23 6.04 -12.86
N LEU A 63 2.28 5.54 -12.05
CA LEU A 63 0.88 5.40 -12.41
C LEU A 63 0.21 6.77 -12.35
N ARG A 64 -0.14 7.31 -13.53
CA ARG A 64 -0.91 8.56 -13.65
C ARG A 64 -2.32 8.46 -13.04
N ASP A 65 -2.81 7.25 -12.87
CA ASP A 65 -4.10 6.93 -12.27
C ASP A 65 -3.86 6.02 -11.06
N THR A 66 -4.05 6.58 -9.86
CA THR A 66 -4.13 5.84 -8.58
C THR A 66 -5.36 4.92 -8.50
N GLU A 67 -6.06 4.76 -9.63
CA GLU A 67 -7.29 3.98 -9.78
C GLU A 67 -7.09 2.51 -9.40
N LEU A 68 -5.94 1.91 -9.73
CA LEU A 68 -5.63 0.53 -9.35
C LEU A 68 -5.58 0.35 -7.82
N GLU A 69 -4.90 1.24 -7.11
CA GLU A 69 -4.84 1.15 -5.64
C GLU A 69 -6.23 1.32 -5.04
N HIS A 70 -6.99 2.32 -5.52
CA HIS A 70 -8.36 2.55 -5.08
C HIS A 70 -9.29 1.37 -5.38
N GLU A 71 -9.09 0.66 -6.49
CA GLU A 71 -9.84 -0.55 -6.83
C GLU A 71 -9.47 -1.69 -5.88
N MET A 72 -8.18 -1.93 -5.65
CA MET A 72 -7.71 -2.94 -4.71
C MET A 72 -8.23 -2.68 -3.29
N LEU A 73 -8.11 -1.44 -2.80
CA LEU A 73 -8.67 -1.02 -1.52
C LEU A 73 -10.18 -1.23 -1.47
N ARG A 74 -10.90 -0.99 -2.58
CA ARG A 74 -12.34 -1.28 -2.68
C ARG A 74 -12.65 -2.78 -2.58
N GLY A 75 -11.84 -3.62 -3.22
CA GLY A 75 -11.97 -5.09 -3.24
C GLY A 75 -11.63 -5.80 -1.93
N ILE A 76 -10.93 -5.14 -0.98
CA ILE A 76 -10.65 -5.71 0.34
C ILE A 76 -11.95 -6.12 1.05
N GLY A 77 -12.03 -7.37 1.47
CA GLY A 77 -13.19 -7.94 2.14
C GLY A 77 -14.32 -8.37 1.20
N ILE A 78 -14.12 -8.31 -0.13
CA ILE A 78 -15.14 -8.64 -1.14
C ILE A 78 -14.59 -9.63 -2.18
N SER A 79 -13.45 -9.31 -2.79
CA SER A 79 -12.77 -10.11 -3.81
C SER A 79 -11.33 -10.42 -3.43
N PHE A 80 -10.79 -9.75 -2.41
CA PHE A 80 -9.43 -9.88 -1.95
C PHE A 80 -9.37 -9.78 -0.41
N TRP A 81 -8.57 -10.63 0.23
CA TRP A 81 -8.40 -10.69 1.69
C TRP A 81 -6.91 -10.78 2.04
N PRO A 82 -6.19 -9.64 1.99
CA PRO A 82 -4.78 -9.62 2.37
C PRO A 82 -4.62 -9.92 3.87
N GLU A 83 -3.65 -10.77 4.19
CA GLU A 83 -3.29 -11.10 5.58
C GLU A 83 -2.28 -10.10 6.17
N SER A 84 -1.57 -9.35 5.32
CA SER A 84 -0.57 -8.36 5.72
C SER A 84 -0.44 -7.24 4.67
N ALA A 85 0.14 -6.11 5.06
CA ALA A 85 0.43 -5.03 4.13
C ALA A 85 1.40 -5.47 3.01
N SER A 86 2.30 -6.40 3.31
CA SER A 86 3.19 -7.02 2.33
C SER A 86 2.40 -7.78 1.25
N ASP A 87 1.37 -8.55 1.63
CA ASP A 87 0.49 -9.26 0.68
C ASP A 87 -0.28 -8.29 -0.23
N PHE A 88 -0.79 -7.20 0.34
CA PHE A 88 -1.41 -6.12 -0.44
C PHE A 88 -0.43 -5.52 -1.46
N VAL A 89 0.78 -5.19 -1.02
CA VAL A 89 1.81 -4.58 -1.87
C VAL A 89 2.31 -5.55 -2.94
N GLU A 90 2.56 -6.81 -2.60
CA GLU A 90 2.97 -7.83 -3.55
C GLU A 90 1.95 -7.97 -4.67
N ARG A 91 0.66 -8.06 -4.31
CA ARG A 91 -0.42 -8.16 -5.28
C ARG A 91 -0.51 -6.92 -6.16
N PHE A 92 -0.34 -5.73 -5.59
CA PHE A 92 -0.33 -4.47 -6.35
C PHE A 92 0.80 -4.47 -7.39
N ILE A 93 2.01 -4.85 -6.99
CA ILE A 93 3.17 -4.95 -7.89
C ILE A 93 2.90 -6.00 -8.99
N SER A 94 2.35 -7.16 -8.63
CA SER A 94 2.01 -8.22 -9.60
C SER A 94 1.04 -7.70 -10.68
N ILE A 95 -0.09 -7.11 -10.28
CA ILE A 95 -1.10 -6.60 -11.22
C ILE A 95 -0.50 -5.50 -12.11
N SER A 96 0.27 -4.59 -11.51
CA SER A 96 0.87 -3.45 -12.22
C SER A 96 1.92 -3.86 -13.24
N THR A 97 2.57 -5.01 -13.05
CA THR A 97 3.59 -5.55 -13.95
C THR A 97 3.06 -6.58 -14.95
N GLY A 98 1.73 -6.82 -14.96
CA GLY A 98 1.06 -7.72 -15.89
C GLY A 98 1.03 -9.18 -15.45
N GLY A 99 1.24 -9.45 -14.16
CA GLY A 99 0.97 -10.76 -13.56
C GLY A 99 -0.53 -10.93 -13.33
N ASP A 100 -1.16 -11.76 -14.17
CA ASP A 100 -2.56 -12.21 -14.08
C ASP A 100 -2.79 -13.17 -12.89
#